data_AF-A0A7Y4NUX1-F1
#
_entry.id   AF-A0A7Y4NUX1-F1
#
_cell.length_a   1.000
_cell.length_b   1.000
_cell.length_c   1.000
_cell.angle_alpha   90.00
_cell.angle_beta   90.00
_cell.angle_gamma   90.00
#
_symmetry.space_group_name_H-M   'P 1'
#
loop_
_entity.id
_entity.type
_entity.pdbx_description
1 polymer ?
#
loop_
_entity_poly.entity_id
_entity_poly.type
_entity_poly.pdbx_seq_one_letter_code
_entity_poly.pdbx_strand_id
1 'polypeptide(L)'
;MKMSASRLFTVLTALCFLAGPLPSFAASPASGGSTAPSRLTAAERDAALASIQAELQRTYVFPEKRAAIVERLERERKAGRYDVDSPAEFAARVTADLSDASKDRHLYLVNDAARYAAAKVPKVRETDTDAYWRQLALREHHGLADLRVLPGNVRYLKLSAFHWVQDETGAAYDDAMRFLKDGDAIIIDLRGNGGGSHAAVRYLVSHFLDGDVLLLTFLNGTKPPEQSRTLEHLPSGRLMGKPLYVLINSQVASAGEDFAYDVQQFKLGELIGARTAGAANNNSFVPVAPSFVLSVSHGRPVHAVSQTNWEGVGIAPDLETPPEQALQVAQSRALKRLLATPGLSPALRFEYAWAQTTVESVLHPVSVPQPALKALAGRFGPHEVSWKDGALWLRRGSRAPVRLRPLTAEGLFSVEGYEVLRARLTGKALELLWSDDPEPAVFARG
;
A
#
# COMPACT_ATOMS: atom_id res chain seq x y z
N MET A 1 67.16 -4.56 -13.88
CA MET A 1 66.62 -5.91 -14.14
C MET A 1 65.11 -5.77 -14.37
N LYS A 2 64.71 -6.00 -15.63
CA LYS A 2 63.38 -6.18 -16.26
C LYS A 2 62.12 -5.43 -15.76
N MET A 3 61.64 -4.57 -16.67
CA MET A 3 60.35 -3.89 -16.82
C MET A 3 59.16 -4.83 -17.13
N SER A 4 57.95 -4.22 -17.12
CA SER A 4 56.80 -4.41 -18.05
C SER A 4 55.54 -4.93 -17.35
N ALA A 5 54.31 -4.52 -17.61
CA ALA A 5 53.69 -3.39 -18.32
C ALA A 5 52.16 -3.56 -18.08
N SER A 6 51.46 -2.45 -18.25
CA SER A 6 50.02 -2.27 -18.38
C SER A 6 49.32 -3.22 -19.38
N ARG A 7 48.01 -3.45 -19.19
CA ARG A 7 47.04 -3.56 -20.28
C ARG A 7 45.59 -3.36 -19.83
N LEU A 8 45.05 -2.25 -20.32
CA LEU A 8 43.64 -1.94 -20.53
C LEU A 8 43.09 -2.87 -21.63
N PHE A 9 41.84 -3.34 -21.54
CA PHE A 9 41.09 -3.80 -22.72
C PHE A 9 39.61 -3.42 -22.58
N THR A 10 39.23 -2.46 -23.41
CA THR A 10 37.84 -2.23 -23.85
C THR A 10 37.58 -3.16 -25.02
N VAL A 11 36.48 -3.92 -25.00
CA VAL A 11 35.90 -4.49 -26.23
C VAL A 11 34.38 -4.27 -26.20
N LEU A 12 33.95 -3.37 -27.07
CA LEU A 12 32.60 -3.25 -27.58
C LEU A 12 32.51 -4.19 -28.77
N THR A 13 31.53 -5.10 -28.82
CA THR A 13 31.17 -5.77 -30.08
C THR A 13 29.68 -6.10 -30.08
N ALA A 14 28.99 -5.48 -31.04
CA ALA A 14 27.62 -5.78 -31.41
C ALA A 14 27.51 -7.20 -31.97
N LEU A 15 26.43 -7.92 -31.65
CA LEU A 15 26.06 -9.15 -32.33
C LEU A 15 24.62 -9.06 -32.83
N CYS A 16 24.49 -9.25 -34.14
CA CYS A 16 23.27 -9.18 -34.93
C CYS A 16 22.24 -10.25 -34.55
N PHE A 17 20.96 -9.86 -34.61
CA PHE A 17 19.82 -10.77 -34.63
C PHE A 17 19.81 -11.56 -35.95
N LEU A 18 19.92 -12.88 -35.86
CA LEU A 18 19.52 -13.81 -36.92
C LEU A 18 18.32 -14.62 -36.41
N ALA A 19 17.13 -14.29 -36.90
CA ALA A 19 15.92 -15.05 -36.69
C ALA A 19 15.92 -16.27 -37.62
N GLY A 20 16.02 -17.47 -37.05
CA GLY A 20 15.72 -18.73 -37.72
C GLY A 20 14.42 -19.34 -37.17
N PRO A 21 13.61 -20.04 -37.98
CA PRO A 21 12.34 -20.59 -37.53
C PRO A 21 12.58 -21.79 -36.61
N LEU A 22 11.97 -21.78 -35.43
CA LEU A 22 11.95 -22.91 -34.51
C LEU A 22 11.00 -24.01 -35.03
N PRO A 23 11.31 -25.30 -34.80
CA PRO A 23 10.47 -26.40 -35.24
C PRO A 23 9.14 -26.43 -34.47
N SER A 24 8.04 -26.56 -35.20
CA SER A 24 6.70 -26.84 -34.66
C SER A 24 6.70 -28.17 -33.91
N PHE A 25 6.61 -28.11 -32.58
CA PHE A 25 6.13 -29.24 -31.79
C PHE A 25 4.62 -29.30 -31.93
N ALA A 26 4.14 -30.33 -32.62
CA ALA A 26 2.73 -30.69 -32.64
C ALA A 26 2.29 -31.05 -31.22
N ALA A 27 1.41 -30.25 -30.64
CA ALA A 27 0.76 -30.56 -29.37
C ALA A 27 -0.24 -31.71 -29.59
N SER A 28 -0.06 -32.82 -28.85
CA SER A 28 -1.13 -33.79 -28.66
C SER A 28 -2.30 -33.12 -27.91
N PRO A 29 -3.57 -33.46 -28.23
CA PRO A 29 -4.71 -32.81 -27.60
C PRO A 29 -4.83 -33.28 -26.15
N ALA A 30 -4.68 -32.34 -25.22
CA ALA A 30 -5.09 -32.54 -23.84
C ALA A 30 -6.62 -32.69 -23.82
N SER A 31 -7.09 -33.90 -23.54
CA SER A 31 -8.49 -34.20 -23.29
C SER A 31 -8.93 -33.61 -21.94
N GLY A 32 -9.97 -32.76 -21.95
CA GLY A 32 -10.87 -32.58 -20.81
C GLY A 32 -10.73 -31.30 -19.96
N GLY A 33 -10.39 -30.16 -20.55
CA GLY A 33 -10.63 -28.86 -19.89
C GLY A 33 -12.05 -28.38 -20.21
N SER A 34 -12.95 -28.32 -19.24
CA SER A 34 -14.23 -27.62 -19.39
C SER A 34 -13.94 -26.14 -19.59
N THR A 35 -13.82 -25.72 -20.85
CA THR A 35 -13.69 -24.31 -21.22
C THR A 35 -14.96 -23.58 -20.79
N ALA A 36 -14.82 -22.51 -20.00
CA ALA A 36 -15.96 -21.65 -19.68
C ALA A 36 -16.67 -21.20 -20.97
N PRO A 37 -18.01 -21.10 -20.96
CA PRO A 37 -18.74 -20.78 -22.17
C PRO A 37 -18.34 -19.39 -22.66
N SER A 38 -18.05 -19.30 -23.96
CA SER A 38 -17.73 -18.03 -24.62
C SER A 38 -18.97 -17.14 -24.83
N ARG A 39 -20.16 -17.73 -24.73
CA ARG A 39 -21.47 -17.05 -24.81
C ARG A 39 -22.48 -17.72 -23.87
N LEU A 40 -23.35 -16.92 -23.26
CA LEU A 40 -24.45 -17.40 -22.41
C LEU A 40 -25.73 -17.63 -23.23
N THR A 41 -26.38 -18.76 -22.99
CA THR A 41 -27.77 -19.00 -23.40
C THR A 41 -28.76 -18.32 -22.45
N ALA A 42 -29.99 -18.09 -22.90
CA ALA A 42 -31.06 -17.55 -22.04
C ALA A 42 -31.28 -18.42 -20.78
N ALA A 43 -31.27 -19.75 -20.93
CA ALA A 43 -31.44 -20.69 -19.83
C ALA A 43 -30.30 -20.58 -18.79
N GLU A 44 -29.04 -20.38 -19.22
CA GLU A 44 -27.92 -20.19 -18.31
C GLU A 44 -28.01 -18.88 -17.53
N ARG A 45 -28.49 -17.80 -18.18
CA ARG A 45 -28.73 -16.52 -17.52
C ARG A 45 -29.81 -16.62 -16.46
N ASP A 46 -30.95 -17.23 -16.80
CA ASP A 46 -32.06 -17.43 -15.86
C ASP A 46 -31.64 -18.32 -14.69
N ALA A 47 -30.90 -19.40 -14.95
CA ALA A 47 -30.38 -20.28 -13.91
C ALA A 47 -29.38 -19.56 -12.98
N ALA A 48 -28.48 -18.73 -13.53
CA ALA A 48 -27.56 -17.93 -12.74
C ALA A 48 -28.29 -16.95 -11.83
N LEU A 49 -29.30 -16.22 -12.35
CA LEU A 49 -30.11 -15.29 -11.56
C LEU A 49 -30.88 -16.02 -10.44
N ALA A 50 -31.51 -17.15 -10.75
CA ALA A 50 -32.21 -17.96 -9.75
C ALA A 50 -31.26 -18.44 -8.63
N SER A 51 -30.06 -18.89 -8.99
CA SER A 51 -29.03 -19.30 -8.02
C SER A 51 -28.58 -18.14 -7.13
N ILE A 52 -28.40 -16.94 -7.70
CA ILE A 52 -28.03 -15.73 -6.95
C ILE A 52 -29.14 -15.37 -5.97
N GLN A 53 -30.40 -15.37 -6.40
CA GLN A 53 -31.55 -15.07 -5.54
C GLN A 53 -31.67 -16.07 -4.39
N ALA A 54 -31.52 -17.36 -4.66
CA ALA A 54 -31.54 -18.39 -3.62
C ALA A 54 -30.41 -18.19 -2.59
N GLU A 55 -29.20 -17.87 -3.06
CA GLU A 55 -28.05 -17.64 -2.18
C GLU A 55 -28.22 -16.38 -1.32
N LEU A 56 -28.76 -15.31 -1.90
CA LEU A 56 -29.12 -14.09 -1.16
C LEU A 56 -30.12 -14.38 -0.03
N GLN A 57 -31.15 -15.18 -0.30
CA GLN A 57 -32.13 -15.56 0.70
C GLN A 57 -31.54 -16.41 1.84
N ARG A 58 -30.52 -17.21 1.53
CA ARG A 58 -29.88 -18.10 2.49
C ARG A 58 -28.85 -17.39 3.37
N THR A 59 -27.98 -16.58 2.77
CA THR A 59 -26.71 -16.18 3.37
C THR A 59 -26.61 -14.68 3.63
N TYR A 60 -27.34 -13.84 2.90
CA TYR A 60 -27.11 -12.40 2.93
C TYR A 60 -27.41 -11.78 4.30
N VAL A 61 -26.46 -11.04 4.86
CA VAL A 61 -26.46 -10.60 6.26
C VAL A 61 -27.57 -9.60 6.64
N PHE A 62 -28.24 -8.96 5.67
CA PHE A 62 -29.31 -7.98 5.89
C PHE A 62 -30.68 -8.53 5.43
N PRO A 63 -31.44 -9.23 6.29
CA PRO A 63 -32.75 -9.79 5.93
C PRO A 63 -33.72 -8.76 5.33
N GLU A 64 -33.72 -7.55 5.86
CA GLU A 64 -34.59 -6.45 5.46
C GLU A 64 -34.32 -5.95 4.03
N LYS A 65 -33.11 -6.18 3.51
CA LYS A 65 -32.72 -5.76 2.15
C LYS A 65 -32.94 -6.86 1.11
N ARG A 66 -33.11 -8.12 1.52
CA ARG A 66 -33.20 -9.29 0.60
C ARG A 66 -34.32 -9.13 -0.42
N ALA A 67 -35.51 -8.75 0.03
CA ALA A 67 -36.68 -8.58 -0.84
C ALA A 67 -36.42 -7.53 -1.94
N ALA A 68 -35.93 -6.35 -1.56
CA ALA A 68 -35.65 -5.26 -2.52
C ALA A 68 -34.59 -5.65 -3.57
N ILE A 69 -33.55 -6.40 -3.16
CA ILE A 69 -32.52 -6.90 -4.10
C ILE A 69 -33.13 -7.91 -5.08
N VAL A 70 -33.90 -8.87 -4.58
CA VAL A 70 -34.55 -9.89 -5.43
C VAL A 70 -35.56 -9.25 -6.40
N GLU A 71 -36.37 -8.31 -5.92
CA GLU A 71 -37.31 -7.56 -6.75
C GLU A 71 -36.61 -6.73 -7.84
N ARG A 72 -35.45 -6.11 -7.52
CA ARG A 72 -34.61 -5.42 -8.50
C ARG A 72 -34.19 -6.39 -9.60
N LEU A 73 -33.58 -7.51 -9.25
CA LEU A 73 -33.11 -8.50 -10.24
C LEU A 73 -34.27 -9.02 -11.11
N GLU A 74 -35.41 -9.33 -10.53
CA GLU A 74 -36.57 -9.82 -11.30
C GLU A 74 -37.14 -8.76 -12.25
N ARG A 75 -37.23 -7.50 -11.81
CA ARG A 75 -37.71 -6.42 -12.68
C ARG A 75 -36.77 -6.22 -13.87
N GLU A 76 -35.47 -6.14 -13.63
CA GLU A 76 -34.48 -5.91 -14.69
C GLU A 76 -34.37 -7.12 -15.63
N ARG A 77 -34.54 -8.35 -15.11
CA ARG A 77 -34.67 -9.57 -15.92
C ARG A 77 -35.85 -9.47 -16.88
N LYS A 78 -37.04 -9.10 -16.39
CA LYS A 78 -38.25 -8.92 -17.23
C LYS A 78 -38.10 -7.80 -18.26
N ALA A 79 -37.31 -6.77 -17.95
CA ALA A 79 -37.00 -5.69 -18.87
C ALA A 79 -35.95 -6.05 -19.95
N GLY A 80 -35.42 -7.28 -19.94
CA GLY A 80 -34.40 -7.74 -20.87
C GLY A 80 -33.01 -7.13 -20.61
N ARG A 81 -32.79 -6.49 -19.46
CA ARG A 81 -31.48 -5.87 -19.13
C ARG A 81 -30.35 -6.90 -19.12
N TYR A 82 -30.66 -8.15 -18.82
CA TYR A 82 -29.67 -9.22 -18.77
C TYR A 82 -29.57 -10.01 -20.08
N ASP A 83 -30.30 -9.66 -21.14
CA ASP A 83 -30.24 -10.34 -22.44
C ASP A 83 -28.98 -9.98 -23.22
N VAL A 84 -27.85 -10.44 -22.70
CA VAL A 84 -26.51 -10.30 -23.28
C VAL A 84 -25.86 -11.67 -23.39
N ASP A 85 -25.06 -11.85 -24.45
CA ASP A 85 -24.35 -13.12 -24.67
C ASP A 85 -23.03 -13.17 -23.88
N SER A 86 -22.42 -12.02 -23.58
CA SER A 86 -21.11 -11.94 -22.92
C SER A 86 -21.22 -12.25 -21.41
N PRO A 87 -20.51 -13.26 -20.87
CA PRO A 87 -20.47 -13.52 -19.44
C PRO A 87 -19.96 -12.34 -18.61
N ALA A 88 -18.91 -11.66 -19.06
CA ALA A 88 -18.36 -10.51 -18.36
C ALA A 88 -19.36 -9.34 -18.30
N GLU A 89 -20.10 -9.10 -19.38
CA GLU A 89 -21.11 -8.06 -19.41
C GLU A 89 -22.31 -8.40 -18.54
N PHE A 90 -22.78 -9.64 -18.57
CA PHE A 90 -23.82 -10.14 -17.67
C PHE A 90 -23.43 -9.92 -16.20
N ALA A 91 -22.21 -10.32 -15.82
CA ALA A 91 -21.72 -10.15 -14.46
C ALA A 91 -21.60 -8.68 -14.04
N ALA A 92 -21.16 -7.81 -14.94
CA ALA A 92 -21.10 -6.36 -14.68
C ALA A 92 -22.50 -5.75 -14.47
N ARG A 93 -23.49 -6.12 -15.30
CA ARG A 93 -24.87 -5.62 -15.18
C ARG A 93 -25.53 -6.11 -13.89
N VAL A 94 -25.40 -7.39 -13.56
CA VAL A 94 -25.90 -7.95 -12.30
C VAL A 94 -25.22 -7.27 -11.10
N THR A 95 -23.90 -7.10 -11.12
CA THR A 95 -23.17 -6.38 -10.07
C THR A 95 -23.67 -4.95 -9.86
N ALA A 96 -23.94 -4.23 -10.95
CA ALA A 96 -24.48 -2.87 -10.85
C ALA A 96 -25.85 -2.85 -10.15
N ASP A 97 -26.74 -3.79 -10.47
CA ASP A 97 -28.07 -3.88 -9.86
C ASP A 97 -28.03 -4.39 -8.41
N LEU A 98 -27.15 -5.36 -8.11
CA LEU A 98 -26.88 -5.80 -6.74
C LEU A 98 -26.39 -4.63 -5.89
N SER A 99 -25.38 -3.90 -6.37
CA SER A 99 -24.79 -2.76 -5.65
C SER A 99 -25.80 -1.62 -5.48
N ASP A 100 -26.59 -1.31 -6.51
CA ASP A 100 -27.59 -0.24 -6.43
C ASP A 100 -28.70 -0.54 -5.40
N ALA A 101 -29.20 -1.78 -5.37
CA ALA A 101 -30.26 -2.18 -4.46
C ALA A 101 -29.78 -2.39 -3.02
N SER A 102 -28.55 -2.89 -2.83
CA SER A 102 -28.02 -3.21 -1.50
C SER A 102 -27.27 -2.07 -0.82
N LYS A 103 -26.63 -1.21 -1.63
CA LYS A 103 -25.54 -0.30 -1.23
C LYS A 103 -24.38 -1.03 -0.52
N ASP A 104 -24.22 -2.33 -0.79
CA ASP A 104 -23.18 -3.20 -0.27
C ASP A 104 -22.10 -3.36 -1.36
N ARG A 105 -20.85 -2.98 -1.03
CA ARG A 105 -19.69 -3.06 -1.93
C ARG A 105 -19.09 -4.46 -1.99
N HIS A 106 -19.44 -5.33 -1.04
CA HIS A 106 -19.06 -6.73 -1.01
C HIS A 106 -20.09 -7.67 -1.66
N LEU A 107 -21.23 -7.17 -2.11
CA LEU A 107 -22.21 -7.95 -2.88
C LEU A 107 -22.02 -7.72 -4.39
N TYR A 108 -21.36 -8.66 -5.06
CA TYR A 108 -21.05 -8.56 -6.49
C TYR A 108 -20.88 -9.92 -7.17
N LEU A 109 -21.00 -9.95 -8.49
CA LEU A 109 -20.78 -11.12 -9.34
C LEU A 109 -19.56 -10.90 -10.23
N VAL A 110 -18.60 -11.82 -10.22
CA VAL A 110 -17.46 -11.80 -11.15
C VAL A 110 -17.53 -12.95 -12.12
N ASN A 111 -17.15 -12.69 -13.38
CA ASN A 111 -16.87 -13.74 -14.36
C ASN A 111 -15.41 -14.18 -14.21
N ASP A 112 -15.20 -15.27 -13.49
CA ASP A 112 -13.88 -15.83 -13.27
C ASP A 112 -13.97 -17.36 -13.37
N ALA A 113 -13.66 -17.87 -14.56
CA ALA A 113 -13.72 -19.30 -14.85
C ALA A 113 -12.77 -20.12 -13.98
N ALA A 114 -11.58 -19.59 -13.68
CA ALA A 114 -10.58 -20.26 -12.88
C ALA A 114 -11.03 -20.37 -11.42
N ARG A 115 -11.50 -19.26 -10.83
CA ARG A 115 -12.06 -19.27 -9.46
C ARG A 115 -13.34 -20.11 -9.38
N TYR A 116 -14.20 -20.06 -10.39
CA TYR A 116 -15.40 -20.89 -10.45
C TYR A 116 -15.06 -22.39 -10.47
N ALA A 117 -14.12 -22.80 -11.33
CA ALA A 117 -13.66 -24.18 -11.40
C ALA A 117 -13.06 -24.62 -10.06
N ALA A 118 -12.19 -23.79 -9.47
CA ALA A 118 -11.58 -24.06 -8.17
C ALA A 118 -12.61 -24.19 -7.04
N ALA A 119 -13.65 -23.35 -7.02
CA ALA A 119 -14.73 -23.40 -6.03
C ALA A 119 -15.68 -24.60 -6.20
N LYS A 120 -15.68 -25.24 -7.39
CA LYS A 120 -16.47 -26.43 -7.70
C LYS A 120 -15.76 -27.75 -7.43
N VAL A 121 -14.44 -27.74 -7.36
CA VAL A 121 -13.69 -28.90 -6.85
C VAL A 121 -14.24 -29.12 -5.43
N PRO A 122 -14.79 -30.31 -5.09
CA PRO A 122 -15.19 -30.61 -3.71
C PRO A 122 -14.05 -30.17 -2.82
N LYS A 123 -14.30 -29.47 -1.69
CA LYS A 123 -13.23 -29.11 -0.76
C LYS A 123 -12.43 -30.38 -0.45
N VAL A 124 -11.34 -30.58 -1.20
CA VAL A 124 -10.28 -31.52 -0.85
C VAL A 124 -9.87 -31.06 0.53
N ARG A 125 -9.59 -32.01 1.44
CA ARG A 125 -9.32 -31.77 2.87
C ARG A 125 -8.79 -30.36 3.12
N GLU A 126 -9.37 -29.66 4.09
CA GLU A 126 -9.05 -28.29 4.55
C GLU A 126 -7.58 -27.86 4.36
N THR A 127 -6.67 -28.82 4.55
CA THR A 127 -5.23 -28.81 4.24
C THR A 127 -4.79 -28.25 2.87
N ASP A 128 -5.53 -28.46 1.77
CA ASP A 128 -5.06 -28.09 0.41
C ASP A 128 -5.33 -26.61 0.08
N THR A 129 -6.46 -26.06 0.54
CA THR A 129 -6.74 -24.61 0.47
C THR A 129 -5.80 -23.83 1.36
N ASP A 130 -5.51 -24.35 2.54
CA ASP A 130 -4.54 -23.75 3.47
C ASP A 130 -3.14 -23.74 2.86
N ALA A 131 -2.76 -24.78 2.12
CA ALA A 131 -1.47 -24.85 1.44
C ALA A 131 -1.31 -23.75 0.35
N TYR A 132 -2.36 -23.49 -0.45
CA TYR A 132 -2.32 -22.41 -1.45
C TYR A 132 -2.16 -21.03 -0.80
N TRP A 133 -3.03 -20.70 0.16
CA TRP A 133 -2.99 -19.39 0.83
C TRP A 133 -1.70 -19.21 1.63
N ARG A 134 -1.19 -20.28 2.25
CA ARG A 134 0.12 -20.29 2.88
C ARG A 134 1.23 -20.04 1.88
N GLN A 135 1.22 -20.68 0.71
CA GLN A 135 2.23 -20.45 -0.32
C GLN A 135 2.18 -19.02 -0.85
N LEU A 136 0.99 -18.45 -1.06
CA LEU A 136 0.83 -17.06 -1.45
C LEU A 136 1.38 -16.12 -0.38
N ALA A 137 0.99 -16.33 0.88
CA ALA A 137 1.49 -15.56 2.01
C ALA A 137 3.02 -15.60 2.08
N LEU A 138 3.65 -16.76 1.96
CA LEU A 138 5.11 -16.89 1.96
C LEU A 138 5.77 -16.14 0.80
N ARG A 139 5.21 -16.22 -0.42
CA ARG A 139 5.74 -15.51 -1.59
C ARG A 139 5.64 -13.99 -1.48
N GLU A 140 4.61 -13.50 -0.81
CA GLU A 140 4.37 -12.08 -0.59
C GLU A 140 4.87 -11.61 0.79
N HIS A 141 5.69 -12.43 1.47
CA HIS A 141 6.23 -12.14 2.80
C HIS A 141 5.15 -11.72 3.81
N HIS A 142 4.05 -12.47 3.84
CA HIS A 142 2.85 -12.24 4.64
C HIS A 142 2.23 -10.84 4.43
N GLY A 143 2.54 -10.19 3.30
CA GLY A 143 2.07 -8.87 2.91
C GLY A 143 3.05 -7.75 3.24
N LEU A 144 4.15 -8.03 3.95
CA LEU A 144 5.17 -7.04 4.30
C LEU A 144 6.06 -6.78 3.06
N ALA A 145 5.72 -5.74 2.32
CA ALA A 145 6.30 -5.50 1.00
C ALA A 145 7.58 -4.64 1.02
N ASP A 146 7.73 -3.76 2.03
CA ASP A 146 8.87 -2.85 2.13
C ASP A 146 9.06 -2.37 3.58
N LEU A 147 10.30 -2.38 4.08
CA LEU A 147 10.68 -1.87 5.40
C LEU A 147 11.88 -0.93 5.23
N ARG A 148 11.74 0.33 5.68
CA ARG A 148 12.79 1.36 5.51
C ARG A 148 12.96 2.23 6.74
N VAL A 149 14.18 2.68 6.96
CA VAL A 149 14.48 3.79 7.88
C VAL A 149 14.54 5.05 7.03
N LEU A 150 13.58 5.94 7.23
CA LEU A 150 13.56 7.25 6.58
C LEU A 150 14.39 8.26 7.39
N PRO A 151 14.88 9.34 6.76
CA PRO A 151 15.59 10.41 7.46
C PRO A 151 14.84 10.91 8.71
N GLY A 152 15.60 11.11 9.80
CA GLY A 152 15.10 11.46 11.13
C GLY A 152 14.52 10.27 11.91
N ASN A 153 15.08 9.07 11.67
CA ASN A 153 14.70 7.80 12.29
C ASN A 153 13.18 7.50 12.27
N VAL A 154 12.52 7.86 11.17
CA VAL A 154 11.10 7.53 10.95
C VAL A 154 11.04 6.16 10.27
N ARG A 155 10.37 5.19 10.89
CA ARG A 155 10.27 3.82 10.36
C ARG A 155 9.07 3.70 9.43
N TYR A 156 9.32 3.15 8.25
CA TYR A 156 8.31 2.93 7.23
C TYR A 156 8.08 1.43 7.04
N LEU A 157 6.82 1.03 7.00
CA LEU A 157 6.38 -0.32 6.62
C LEU A 157 5.30 -0.22 5.53
N LYS A 158 5.51 -0.86 4.38
CA LYS A 158 4.46 -1.09 3.40
C LYS A 158 3.82 -2.45 3.64
N LEU A 159 2.50 -2.47 3.81
CA LEU A 159 1.72 -3.69 3.93
C LEU A 159 0.76 -3.79 2.74
N SER A 160 1.03 -4.72 1.81
CA SER A 160 0.27 -4.87 0.56
C SER A 160 -0.98 -5.75 0.69
N ALA A 161 -1.05 -6.60 1.71
CA ALA A 161 -2.20 -7.45 2.02
C ALA A 161 -2.14 -7.89 3.50
N PHE A 162 -3.28 -8.28 4.06
CA PHE A 162 -3.37 -8.89 5.38
C PHE A 162 -3.43 -10.43 5.27
N HIS A 163 -2.31 -11.08 4.98
CA HIS A 163 -2.26 -12.55 4.96
C HIS A 163 -2.29 -13.13 6.37
N TRP A 164 -2.88 -14.30 6.57
CA TRP A 164 -2.86 -14.96 7.89
C TRP A 164 -2.60 -16.46 7.77
N VAL A 165 -1.47 -16.89 8.31
CA VAL A 165 -1.08 -18.29 8.44
C VAL A 165 -0.64 -18.56 9.88
N GLN A 166 -1.50 -18.15 10.83
CA GLN A 166 -1.29 -18.32 12.27
C GLN A 166 0.11 -17.84 12.71
N ASP A 167 0.82 -18.64 13.49
CA ASP A 167 2.13 -18.33 14.08
C ASP A 167 3.19 -17.94 13.05
N GLU A 168 3.09 -18.41 11.80
CA GLU A 168 4.05 -18.08 10.74
C GLU A 168 3.91 -16.61 10.32
N THR A 169 2.68 -16.13 10.14
CA THR A 169 2.44 -14.69 9.97
C THR A 169 2.80 -13.93 11.24
N GLY A 170 2.43 -14.45 12.42
CA GLY A 170 2.72 -13.82 13.71
C GLY A 170 4.21 -13.54 13.90
N ALA A 171 5.06 -14.51 13.58
CA ALA A 171 6.52 -14.37 13.64
C ALA A 171 7.06 -13.31 12.67
N ALA A 172 6.56 -13.28 11.42
CA ALA A 172 6.95 -12.25 10.45
C ALA A 172 6.53 -10.85 10.91
N TYR A 173 5.33 -10.73 11.51
CA TYR A 173 4.85 -9.48 12.08
C TYR A 173 5.68 -9.07 13.29
N ASP A 174 6.08 -10.01 14.14
CA ASP A 174 6.98 -9.73 15.26
C ASP A 174 8.31 -9.14 14.81
N ASP A 175 8.90 -9.65 13.72
CA ASP A 175 10.14 -9.08 13.15
C ASP A 175 9.93 -7.66 12.64
N ALA A 176 8.80 -7.41 11.95
CA ALA A 176 8.44 -6.06 11.54
C ALA A 176 8.23 -5.13 12.75
N MET A 177 7.57 -5.60 13.81
CA MET A 177 7.32 -4.79 15.01
C MET A 177 8.61 -4.49 15.77
N ARG A 178 9.57 -5.43 15.84
CA ARG A 178 10.92 -5.17 16.37
C ARG A 178 11.62 -4.09 15.56
N PHE A 179 11.55 -4.13 14.23
CA PHE A 179 12.11 -3.09 13.37
C PHE A 179 11.45 -1.71 13.59
N LEU A 180 10.12 -1.66 13.75
CA LEU A 180 9.39 -0.41 13.99
C LEU A 180 9.67 0.17 15.39
N LYS A 181 9.94 -0.68 16.39
CA LYS A 181 10.14 -0.29 17.78
C LYS A 181 11.31 0.69 18.00
N ASP A 182 12.35 0.59 17.17
CA ASP A 182 13.53 1.45 17.28
C ASP A 182 13.37 2.79 16.53
N GLY A 183 12.21 3.05 15.93
CA GLY A 183 11.86 4.32 15.30
C GLY A 183 11.34 5.37 16.27
N ASP A 184 11.62 6.63 16.00
CA ASP A 184 11.04 7.76 16.73
C ASP A 184 9.60 8.07 16.29
N ALA A 185 9.26 7.71 15.05
CA ALA A 185 7.89 7.72 14.52
C ALA A 185 7.69 6.56 13.53
N ILE A 186 6.43 6.20 13.29
CA ILE A 186 6.04 5.06 12.45
C ILE A 186 5.12 5.56 11.31
N ILE A 187 5.40 5.10 10.10
CA ILE A 187 4.53 5.23 8.93
C ILE A 187 4.16 3.83 8.46
N ILE A 188 2.87 3.51 8.44
CA ILE A 188 2.34 2.28 7.82
C ILE A 188 1.65 2.65 6.52
N ASP A 189 2.10 2.11 5.41
CA ASP A 189 1.55 2.38 4.08
C ASP A 189 0.65 1.24 3.61
N LEU A 190 -0.65 1.54 3.58
CA LEU A 190 -1.68 0.62 3.09
C LEU A 190 -2.09 0.93 1.65
N ARG A 191 -1.50 1.92 0.97
CA ARG A 191 -1.92 2.29 -0.39
C ARG A 191 -1.77 1.08 -1.33
N GLY A 192 -2.90 0.68 -1.93
CA GLY A 192 -3.00 -0.51 -2.78
C GLY A 192 -3.35 -1.82 -2.04
N ASN A 193 -3.59 -1.80 -0.73
CA ASN A 193 -3.93 -2.98 0.06
C ASN A 193 -5.42 -3.32 -0.04
N GLY A 194 -5.73 -4.39 -0.79
CA GLY A 194 -7.12 -4.84 -1.01
C GLY A 194 -7.76 -5.58 0.17
N GLY A 195 -7.07 -5.72 1.30
CA GLY A 195 -7.57 -6.40 2.50
C GLY A 195 -6.91 -7.75 2.76
N GLY A 196 -7.70 -8.71 3.24
CA GLY A 196 -7.23 -10.00 3.71
C GLY A 196 -7.94 -10.46 4.98
N SER A 197 -7.19 -11.04 5.91
CA SER A 197 -7.69 -11.62 7.14
C SER A 197 -7.74 -10.62 8.30
N HIS A 198 -8.90 -10.55 8.95
CA HIS A 198 -9.06 -9.82 10.22
C HIS A 198 -8.12 -10.33 11.33
N ALA A 199 -7.73 -11.61 11.33
CA ALA A 199 -6.80 -12.13 12.33
C ALA A 199 -5.42 -11.45 12.26
N ALA A 200 -4.96 -11.12 11.04
CA ALA A 200 -3.73 -10.36 10.84
C ALA A 200 -3.89 -8.89 11.29
N VAL A 201 -5.06 -8.29 11.06
CA VAL A 201 -5.40 -6.94 11.58
C VAL A 201 -5.36 -6.94 13.10
N ARG A 202 -6.07 -7.88 13.73
CA ARG A 202 -6.10 -8.08 15.18
C ARG A 202 -4.69 -8.21 15.76
N TYR A 203 -3.82 -9.01 15.12
CA TYR A 203 -2.44 -9.16 15.58
C TYR A 203 -1.69 -7.82 15.52
N LEU A 204 -1.73 -7.13 14.37
CA LEU A 204 -1.04 -5.86 14.17
C LEU A 204 -1.55 -4.75 15.11
N VAL A 205 -2.86 -4.53 15.18
CA VAL A 205 -3.46 -3.45 16.00
C VAL A 205 -3.22 -3.68 17.50
N SER A 206 -3.11 -4.95 17.93
CA SER A 206 -2.82 -5.27 19.32
C SER A 206 -1.50 -4.65 19.80
N HIS A 207 -0.52 -4.40 18.92
CA HIS A 207 0.71 -3.72 19.32
C HIS A 207 0.48 -2.25 19.74
N PHE A 208 -0.63 -1.62 19.36
CA PHE A 208 -0.91 -0.21 19.60
C PHE A 208 -1.95 0.05 20.70
N LEU A 209 -2.51 -1.00 21.29
CA LEU A 209 -3.55 -0.95 22.32
C LEU A 209 -3.14 -1.79 23.53
N ASP A 210 -3.86 -1.68 24.64
CA ASP A 210 -3.77 -2.65 25.75
C ASP A 210 -4.33 -4.02 25.35
N GLY A 211 -4.11 -5.04 26.19
CA GLY A 211 -4.71 -6.37 26.01
C GLY A 211 -6.20 -6.39 26.37
N ASP A 212 -6.96 -7.30 25.76
CA ASP A 212 -8.40 -7.51 25.99
C ASP A 212 -9.31 -6.30 25.67
N VAL A 213 -8.84 -5.39 24.81
CA VAL A 213 -9.65 -4.29 24.27
C VAL A 213 -10.55 -4.82 23.17
N LEU A 214 -11.86 -4.63 23.29
CA LEU A 214 -12.83 -5.00 22.25
C LEU A 214 -12.63 -4.13 21.00
N LEU A 215 -12.39 -4.76 19.85
CA LEU A 215 -12.20 -4.11 18.55
C LEU A 215 -13.52 -4.07 17.77
N LEU A 216 -14.00 -5.25 17.41
CA LEU A 216 -15.18 -5.46 16.56
C LEU A 216 -16.13 -6.49 17.18
N THR A 217 -17.41 -6.32 16.92
CA THR A 217 -18.43 -7.36 17.03
C THR A 217 -18.93 -7.72 15.64
N PHE A 218 -18.74 -8.96 15.21
CA PHE A 218 -19.22 -9.48 13.93
C PHE A 218 -20.65 -10.01 14.11
N LEU A 219 -21.60 -9.35 13.46
CA LEU A 219 -22.99 -9.79 13.38
C LEU A 219 -23.15 -10.74 12.19
N ASN A 220 -23.51 -11.99 12.44
CA ASN A 220 -23.48 -13.08 11.46
C ASN A 220 -24.90 -13.58 11.11
N GLY A 221 -25.77 -12.68 10.68
CA GLY A 221 -27.16 -12.99 10.37
C GLY A 221 -27.91 -13.56 11.58
N THR A 222 -28.27 -14.84 11.54
CA THR A 222 -28.98 -15.52 12.65
C THR A 222 -28.05 -16.20 13.66
N LYS A 223 -26.74 -16.20 13.43
CA LYS A 223 -25.77 -16.79 14.36
C LYS A 223 -25.46 -15.80 15.51
N PRO A 224 -25.05 -16.31 16.70
CA PRO A 224 -24.58 -15.46 17.77
C PRO A 224 -23.45 -14.51 17.29
N PRO A 225 -23.41 -13.26 17.80
CA PRO A 225 -22.32 -12.35 17.50
C PRO A 225 -20.97 -12.91 17.95
N GLU A 226 -19.94 -12.64 17.18
CA GLU A 226 -18.56 -12.98 17.52
C GLU A 226 -17.78 -11.71 17.84
N GLN A 227 -17.04 -11.70 18.95
CA GLN A 227 -16.23 -10.54 19.35
C GLN A 227 -14.76 -10.79 19.03
N SER A 228 -14.11 -9.77 18.47
CA SER A 228 -12.66 -9.72 18.35
C SER A 228 -12.08 -8.71 19.34
N ARG A 229 -11.05 -9.15 20.06
CA ARG A 229 -10.41 -8.38 21.13
C ARG A 229 -8.89 -8.44 20.96
N THR A 230 -8.19 -7.40 21.37
CA THR A 230 -6.72 -7.36 21.29
C THR A 230 -6.09 -8.51 22.06
N LEU A 231 -4.92 -8.95 21.60
CA LEU A 231 -4.15 -10.02 22.22
C LEU A 231 -3.52 -9.56 23.54
N GLU A 232 -3.56 -10.42 24.56
CA GLU A 232 -2.90 -10.17 25.84
C GLU A 232 -1.37 -10.24 25.71
N HIS A 233 -0.88 -11.26 25.00
CA HIS A 233 0.55 -11.53 24.83
C HIS A 233 1.00 -11.27 23.39
N LEU A 234 2.08 -10.51 23.25
CA LEU A 234 2.72 -10.17 21.97
C LEU A 234 4.24 -10.34 22.14
N PRO A 235 4.89 -11.31 21.47
CA PRO A 235 6.31 -11.60 21.67
C PRO A 235 7.25 -10.41 21.35
N SER A 236 6.90 -9.56 20.39
CA SER A 236 7.65 -8.33 20.07
C SER A 236 7.31 -7.12 20.97
N GLY A 237 6.33 -7.25 21.86
CA GLY A 237 5.89 -6.19 22.78
C GLY A 237 5.00 -5.13 22.11
N ARG A 238 4.59 -4.11 22.88
CA ARG A 238 3.71 -3.04 22.41
C ARG A 238 4.50 -1.82 21.90
N LEU A 239 3.90 -1.07 20.98
CA LEU A 239 4.38 0.17 20.33
C LEU A 239 3.59 1.42 20.77
N MET A 240 2.80 1.31 21.84
CA MET A 240 1.98 2.39 22.37
C MET A 240 2.78 3.68 22.62
N GLY A 241 2.18 4.82 22.31
CA GLY A 241 2.76 6.15 22.53
C GLY A 241 3.69 6.66 21.44
N LYS A 242 4.10 5.82 20.46
CA LYS A 242 4.85 6.28 19.30
C LYS A 242 3.95 7.03 18.31
N PRO A 243 4.39 8.16 17.71
CA PRO A 243 3.66 8.79 16.61
C PRO A 243 3.43 7.81 15.47
N LEU A 244 2.16 7.61 15.10
CA LEU A 244 1.74 6.73 14.01
C LEU A 244 1.04 7.53 12.92
N TYR A 245 1.43 7.26 11.68
CA TYR A 245 0.81 7.80 10.47
C TYR A 245 0.49 6.63 9.53
N VAL A 246 -0.72 6.61 8.96
CA VAL A 246 -1.16 5.53 8.06
C VAL A 246 -1.52 6.11 6.71
N LEU A 247 -0.88 5.63 5.65
CA LEU A 247 -1.14 6.08 4.29
C LEU A 247 -2.29 5.27 3.69
N ILE A 248 -3.33 5.96 3.23
CA ILE A 248 -4.52 5.35 2.64
C ILE A 248 -4.85 5.93 1.26
N ASN A 249 -5.53 5.15 0.43
CA ASN A 249 -6.09 5.59 -0.84
C ASN A 249 -7.38 4.81 -1.16
N SER A 250 -7.98 5.11 -2.31
CA SER A 250 -9.20 4.44 -2.80
C SER A 250 -9.07 2.95 -3.09
N GLN A 251 -7.84 2.40 -3.07
CA GLN A 251 -7.58 0.98 -3.24
C GLN A 251 -7.47 0.24 -1.90
N VAL A 252 -7.47 0.95 -0.78
CA VAL A 252 -7.57 0.33 0.55
C VAL A 252 -8.97 -0.23 0.72
N ALA A 253 -9.10 -1.53 0.94
CA ALA A 253 -10.37 -2.22 1.07
C ALA A 253 -10.36 -3.25 2.21
N SER A 254 -11.55 -3.61 2.73
CA SER A 254 -11.72 -4.78 3.61
C SER A 254 -10.81 -4.73 4.84
N ALA A 255 -10.00 -5.76 5.11
CA ALA A 255 -9.08 -5.76 6.26
C ALA A 255 -8.08 -4.58 6.29
N GLY A 256 -7.77 -3.98 5.13
CA GLY A 256 -6.98 -2.74 5.08
C GLY A 256 -7.74 -1.54 5.65
N GLU A 257 -9.05 -1.49 5.40
CA GLU A 257 -9.93 -0.49 6.00
C GLU A 257 -10.17 -0.78 7.48
N ASP A 258 -10.28 -2.04 7.87
CA ASP A 258 -10.41 -2.46 9.27
C ASP A 258 -9.29 -1.87 10.15
N PHE A 259 -8.03 -2.08 9.77
CA PHE A 259 -6.89 -1.49 10.48
C PHE A 259 -6.92 0.05 10.46
N ALA A 260 -7.24 0.67 9.32
CA ALA A 260 -7.33 2.12 9.23
C ALA A 260 -8.46 2.67 10.11
N TYR A 261 -9.56 1.93 10.24
CA TYR A 261 -10.70 2.29 11.07
C TYR A 261 -10.34 2.17 12.55
N ASP A 262 -9.68 1.09 12.96
CA ASP A 262 -9.14 0.95 14.32
C ASP A 262 -8.23 2.15 14.66
N VAL A 263 -7.32 2.52 13.77
CA VAL A 263 -6.42 3.67 13.97
C VAL A 263 -7.20 4.97 14.19
N GLN A 264 -8.22 5.23 13.38
CA GLN A 264 -9.06 6.42 13.50
C GLN A 264 -9.90 6.40 14.78
N GLN A 265 -10.58 5.29 15.05
CA GLN A 265 -11.58 5.20 16.12
C GLN A 265 -10.93 5.13 17.51
N PHE A 266 -9.82 4.40 17.64
CA PHE A 266 -9.03 4.38 18.87
C PHE A 266 -8.03 5.55 18.97
N LYS A 267 -7.99 6.44 17.97
CA LYS A 267 -7.09 7.62 17.92
C LYS A 267 -5.62 7.25 18.08
N LEU A 268 -5.21 6.15 17.43
CA LEU A 268 -3.85 5.62 17.51
C LEU A 268 -2.85 6.46 16.70
N GLY A 269 -3.32 7.16 15.66
CA GLY A 269 -2.50 7.90 14.73
C GLY A 269 -3.32 8.75 13.76
N GLU A 270 -2.67 9.26 12.72
CA GLU A 270 -3.29 10.07 11.67
C GLU A 270 -3.37 9.30 10.35
N LEU A 271 -4.52 9.31 9.70
CA LEU A 271 -4.73 8.80 8.35
C LEU A 271 -4.41 9.88 7.31
N ILE A 272 -3.54 9.58 6.34
CA ILE A 272 -3.07 10.54 5.33
C ILE A 272 -3.29 9.96 3.93
N GLY A 273 -3.87 10.75 3.02
CA GLY A 273 -4.05 10.36 1.63
C GLY A 273 -5.47 10.60 1.13
N ALA A 274 -6.16 9.56 0.66
CA ALA A 274 -7.50 9.66 0.09
C ALA A 274 -8.46 8.64 0.69
N ARG A 275 -9.77 8.91 0.57
CA ARG A 275 -10.85 8.05 1.07
C ARG A 275 -10.73 6.61 0.55
N THR A 276 -10.98 5.64 1.43
CA THR A 276 -10.92 4.19 1.13
C THR A 276 -12.17 3.67 0.40
N ALA A 277 -12.17 2.38 0.03
CA ALA A 277 -13.16 1.77 -0.88
C ALA A 277 -14.59 1.65 -0.31
N GLY A 278 -14.74 1.52 1.01
CA GLY A 278 -16.01 1.31 1.69
C GLY A 278 -16.51 -0.13 1.65
N ALA A 279 -15.61 -1.10 1.77
CA ALA A 279 -15.92 -2.52 1.76
C ALA A 279 -15.66 -3.09 3.16
N ALA A 280 -16.67 -3.12 4.04
CA ALA A 280 -16.55 -3.56 5.44
C ALA A 280 -17.08 -4.98 5.69
N ASN A 281 -18.16 -5.38 5.00
CA ASN A 281 -18.84 -6.64 5.32
C ASN A 281 -17.99 -7.89 5.03
N ASN A 282 -18.08 -8.90 5.88
CA ASN A 282 -17.46 -10.20 5.63
C ASN A 282 -18.26 -10.92 4.54
N ASN A 283 -17.56 -11.43 3.53
CA ASN A 283 -18.17 -12.07 2.38
C ASN A 283 -17.71 -13.53 2.22
N SER A 284 -18.59 -14.32 1.62
CA SER A 284 -18.27 -15.66 1.12
C SER A 284 -18.30 -15.64 -0.40
N PHE A 285 -17.43 -16.44 -1.01
CA PHE A 285 -17.42 -16.63 -2.46
C PHE A 285 -18.17 -17.91 -2.82
N VAL A 286 -19.27 -17.78 -3.57
CA VAL A 286 -20.17 -18.89 -3.93
C VAL A 286 -20.10 -19.10 -5.45
N PRO A 287 -19.78 -20.32 -5.93
CA PRO A 287 -19.76 -20.60 -7.35
C PRO A 287 -21.18 -20.55 -7.93
N VAL A 288 -21.36 -19.79 -9.01
CA VAL A 288 -22.61 -19.67 -9.77
C VAL A 288 -22.35 -20.10 -11.22
N ALA A 289 -23.12 -21.09 -11.70
CA ALA A 289 -22.93 -21.60 -13.05
C ALA A 289 -23.26 -20.54 -14.12
N PRO A 290 -22.65 -20.61 -15.32
CA PRO A 290 -21.66 -21.61 -15.76
C PRO A 290 -20.19 -21.24 -15.49
N SER A 291 -19.89 -20.01 -15.08
CA SER A 291 -18.50 -19.53 -14.89
C SER A 291 -18.39 -18.28 -14.00
N PHE A 292 -19.25 -18.17 -12.99
CA PHE A 292 -19.33 -16.99 -12.13
C PHE A 292 -18.98 -17.32 -10.68
N VAL A 293 -18.54 -16.30 -9.95
CA VAL A 293 -18.41 -16.36 -8.49
C VAL A 293 -19.19 -15.18 -7.91
N LEU A 294 -20.17 -15.49 -7.08
CA LEU A 294 -20.92 -14.51 -6.31
C LEU A 294 -20.18 -14.25 -5.00
N SER A 295 -19.80 -13.00 -4.77
CA SER A 295 -19.43 -12.53 -3.44
C SER A 295 -20.71 -12.16 -2.69
N VAL A 296 -20.99 -12.82 -1.57
CA VAL A 296 -22.18 -12.57 -0.73
C VAL A 296 -21.78 -12.24 0.69
N SER A 297 -22.22 -11.08 1.18
CA SER A 297 -21.99 -10.64 2.55
C SER A 297 -22.74 -11.52 3.55
N HIS A 298 -22.02 -12.19 4.44
CA HIS A 298 -22.59 -13.07 5.48
C HIS A 298 -22.35 -12.55 6.89
N GLY A 299 -21.48 -11.55 7.06
CA GLY A 299 -21.18 -10.94 8.35
C GLY A 299 -21.03 -9.43 8.22
N ARG A 300 -21.40 -8.70 9.26
CA ARG A 300 -21.24 -7.25 9.35
C ARG A 300 -20.41 -6.93 10.60
N PRO A 301 -19.19 -6.37 10.46
CA PRO A 301 -18.46 -5.88 11.61
C PRO A 301 -19.14 -4.61 12.15
N VAL A 302 -19.16 -4.48 13.48
CA VAL A 302 -19.56 -3.28 14.21
C VAL A 302 -18.42 -2.90 15.14
N HIS A 303 -17.85 -1.72 14.95
CA HIS A 303 -16.70 -1.27 15.71
C HIS A 303 -17.11 -0.83 17.12
N ALA A 304 -16.30 -1.21 18.12
CA ALA A 304 -16.62 -1.03 19.53
C ALA A 304 -16.77 0.44 19.95
N VAL A 305 -16.02 1.36 19.33
CA VAL A 305 -16.10 2.79 19.64
C VAL A 305 -17.27 3.47 18.91
N SER A 306 -17.32 3.38 17.58
CA SER A 306 -18.31 4.12 16.78
C SER A 306 -19.70 3.48 16.77
N GLN A 307 -19.81 2.21 17.21
CA GLN A 307 -21.05 1.41 17.15
C GLN A 307 -21.62 1.32 15.71
N THR A 308 -20.76 1.48 14.70
CA THR A 308 -21.08 1.39 13.26
C THR A 308 -19.89 0.80 12.49
N ASN A 309 -19.90 0.88 11.16
CA ASN A 309 -18.82 0.45 10.28
C ASN A 309 -18.64 1.38 9.06
N TRP A 310 -17.69 1.05 8.18
CA TRP A 310 -17.30 1.85 7.01
C TRP A 310 -17.95 1.41 5.69
N GLU A 311 -18.91 0.48 5.71
CA GLU A 311 -19.54 -0.08 4.52
C GLU A 311 -20.20 1.01 3.66
N GLY A 312 -19.96 0.99 2.35
CA GLY A 312 -20.54 1.91 1.36
C GLY A 312 -19.97 3.33 1.37
N VAL A 313 -19.33 3.76 2.46
CA VAL A 313 -18.83 5.14 2.64
C VAL A 313 -17.30 5.24 2.59
N GLY A 314 -16.61 4.21 3.08
CA GLY A 314 -15.17 4.24 3.27
C GLY A 314 -14.73 5.20 4.38
N ILE A 315 -13.44 5.23 4.64
CA ILE A 315 -12.80 5.94 5.74
C ILE A 315 -12.16 7.21 5.17
N ALA A 316 -12.51 8.35 5.74
CA ALA A 316 -11.90 9.62 5.37
C ALA A 316 -10.48 9.71 5.96
N PRO A 317 -9.50 10.26 5.23
CA PRO A 317 -8.23 10.63 5.83
C PRO A 317 -8.42 11.80 6.81
N ASP A 318 -7.57 11.88 7.83
CA ASP A 318 -7.46 13.07 8.68
C ASP A 318 -6.81 14.23 7.91
N LEU A 319 -5.93 13.90 6.96
CA LEU A 319 -5.32 14.84 6.03
C LEU A 319 -5.42 14.33 4.59
N GLU A 320 -6.29 14.97 3.82
CA GLU A 320 -6.41 14.68 2.39
C GLU A 320 -5.15 15.12 1.64
N THR A 321 -4.58 14.24 0.82
CA THR A 321 -3.33 14.47 0.10
C THR A 321 -3.29 13.62 -1.16
N PRO A 322 -2.75 14.14 -2.29
CA PRO A 322 -2.52 13.33 -3.47
C PRO A 322 -1.68 12.07 -3.14
N PRO A 323 -2.07 10.87 -3.62
CA PRO A 323 -1.40 9.64 -3.25
C PRO A 323 0.12 9.69 -3.43
N GLU A 324 0.64 10.33 -4.46
CA GLU A 324 2.06 10.45 -4.76
C GLU A 324 2.86 11.29 -3.74
N GLN A 325 2.20 12.15 -2.96
CA GLN A 325 2.82 13.01 -1.93
C GLN A 325 2.60 12.49 -0.50
N ALA A 326 1.69 11.53 -0.31
CA ALA A 326 1.25 11.08 1.03
C ALA A 326 2.41 10.65 1.95
N LEU A 327 3.44 9.98 1.40
CA LEU A 327 4.61 9.55 2.17
C LEU A 327 5.41 10.76 2.70
N GLN A 328 5.70 11.73 1.83
CA GLN A 328 6.43 12.93 2.20
C GLN A 328 5.64 13.80 3.17
N VAL A 329 4.32 13.91 2.98
CA VAL A 329 3.44 14.60 3.92
C VAL A 329 3.46 13.94 5.30
N ALA A 330 3.32 12.61 5.36
CA ALA A 330 3.40 11.88 6.62
C ALA A 330 4.76 12.04 7.31
N GLN A 331 5.86 11.96 6.55
CA GLN A 331 7.19 12.17 7.10
C GLN A 331 7.39 13.61 7.61
N SER A 332 6.89 14.62 6.88
CA SER A 332 6.91 16.02 7.34
C SER A 332 6.13 16.18 8.65
N ARG A 333 4.94 15.58 8.76
CA ARG A 333 4.12 15.61 9.98
C ARG A 333 4.83 14.94 11.16
N ALA A 334 5.42 13.77 10.93
CA ALA A 334 6.22 13.06 11.92
C ALA A 334 7.38 13.92 12.43
N LEU A 335 8.18 14.49 11.53
CA LEU A 335 9.34 15.30 11.89
C LEU A 335 8.94 16.59 12.62
N LYS A 336 7.86 17.27 12.19
CA LYS A 336 7.29 18.44 12.89
C LYS A 336 6.89 18.08 14.31
N ARG A 337 6.22 16.95 14.51
CA ARG A 337 5.82 16.47 15.84
C ARG A 337 7.04 16.15 16.71
N LEU A 338 8.05 15.48 16.15
CA LEU A 338 9.28 15.15 16.85
C LEU A 338 10.05 16.42 17.27
N LEU A 339 10.16 17.42 16.38
CA LEU A 339 10.80 18.71 16.67
C LEU A 339 10.10 19.54 17.75
N ALA A 340 8.80 19.34 17.91
CA ALA A 340 7.98 19.97 18.96
C ALA A 340 8.09 19.26 20.32
N THR A 341 8.83 18.14 20.43
CA THR A 341 9.01 17.42 21.69
C THR A 341 9.71 18.29 22.74
N PRO A 342 9.12 18.48 23.93
CA PRO A 342 9.77 19.19 25.03
C PRO A 342 11.08 18.52 25.45
N GLY A 343 12.12 19.31 25.74
CA GLY A 343 13.41 18.79 26.20
C GLY A 343 14.25 18.09 25.11
N LEU A 344 13.88 18.20 23.83
CA LEU A 344 14.62 17.61 22.73
C LEU A 344 16.09 18.08 22.72
N SER A 345 17.02 17.13 22.68
CA SER A 345 18.46 17.42 22.68
C SER A 345 18.87 18.22 21.43
N PRO A 346 19.94 19.02 21.49
CA PRO A 346 20.44 19.74 20.32
C PRO A 346 20.77 18.83 19.13
N ALA A 347 21.32 17.64 19.39
CA ALA A 347 21.67 16.66 18.36
C ALA A 347 20.43 16.14 17.62
N LEU A 348 19.40 15.70 18.34
CA LEU A 348 18.16 15.23 17.71
C LEU A 348 17.41 16.37 17.01
N ARG A 349 17.43 17.58 17.58
CA ARG A 349 16.87 18.77 16.92
C ARG A 349 17.54 19.02 15.57
N PHE A 350 18.86 18.91 15.52
CA PHE A 350 19.62 19.05 14.27
C PHE A 350 19.27 17.95 13.27
N GLU A 351 19.25 16.69 13.70
CA GLU A 351 18.90 15.54 12.84
C GLU A 351 17.50 15.67 12.25
N TYR A 352 16.49 15.98 13.06
CA TYR A 352 15.12 16.12 12.58
C TYR A 352 14.94 17.34 11.68
N ALA A 353 15.58 18.47 12.01
CA ALA A 353 15.54 19.65 11.14
C ALA A 353 16.26 19.39 9.81
N TRP A 354 17.36 18.64 9.84
CA TRP A 354 18.03 18.14 8.64
C TRP A 354 17.04 17.36 7.80
N ALA A 355 16.48 16.27 8.31
CA ALA A 355 15.50 15.45 7.58
C ALA A 355 14.32 16.29 7.04
N GLN A 356 13.77 17.19 7.88
CA GLN A 356 12.61 18.01 7.53
C GLN A 356 12.91 18.90 6.32
N THR A 357 14.07 19.56 6.29
CA THR A 357 14.46 20.43 5.17
C THR A 357 14.41 19.70 3.83
N THR A 358 14.87 18.44 3.79
CA THR A 358 14.82 17.65 2.56
C THR A 358 13.37 17.33 2.18
N VAL A 359 12.57 16.85 3.14
CA VAL A 359 11.16 16.48 2.89
C VAL A 359 10.34 17.68 2.43
N GLU A 360 10.48 18.83 3.08
CA GLU A 360 9.78 20.06 2.71
C GLU A 360 10.18 20.55 1.32
N SER A 361 11.45 20.42 0.93
CA SER A 361 11.89 20.78 -0.43
C SER A 361 11.29 19.89 -1.52
N VAL A 362 10.91 18.66 -1.19
CA VAL A 362 10.23 17.74 -2.13
C VAL A 362 8.74 18.10 -2.24
N LEU A 363 8.09 18.41 -1.11
CA LEU A 363 6.70 18.85 -1.07
C LEU A 363 6.48 20.24 -1.69
N HIS A 364 7.47 21.12 -1.51
CA HIS A 364 7.46 22.50 -1.95
C HIS A 364 8.75 22.79 -2.74
N PRO A 365 8.84 22.35 -4.01
CA PRO A 365 10.03 22.53 -4.83
C PRO A 365 10.51 23.98 -4.86
N VAL A 366 11.75 24.19 -4.44
CA VAL A 366 12.34 25.53 -4.38
C VAL A 366 12.78 25.98 -5.77
N SER A 367 12.20 27.07 -6.25
CA SER A 367 12.58 27.72 -7.50
C SER A 367 13.50 28.90 -7.22
N VAL A 368 14.74 28.83 -7.72
CA VAL A 368 15.70 29.95 -7.65
C VAL A 368 15.88 30.51 -9.06
N PRO A 369 15.76 31.84 -9.27
CA PRO A 369 15.94 32.44 -10.59
C PRO A 369 17.28 32.07 -11.22
N GLN A 370 17.29 31.71 -12.51
CA GLN A 370 18.51 31.27 -13.20
C GLN A 370 19.68 32.28 -13.12
N PRO A 371 19.48 33.60 -13.24
CA PRO A 371 20.57 34.57 -13.06
C PRO A 371 21.18 34.50 -11.66
N ALA A 372 20.35 34.30 -10.63
CA ALA A 372 20.81 34.15 -9.25
C ALA A 372 21.59 32.85 -9.07
N LEU A 373 21.11 31.71 -9.60
CA LEU A 373 21.85 30.45 -9.57
C LEU A 373 23.21 30.58 -10.27
N LYS A 374 23.23 31.13 -11.49
CA LYS A 374 24.46 31.32 -12.27
C LYS A 374 25.48 32.18 -11.51
N ALA A 375 25.03 33.19 -10.75
CA ALA A 375 25.91 34.05 -9.96
C ALA A 375 26.63 33.31 -8.80
N LEU A 376 26.09 32.17 -8.35
CA LEU A 376 26.69 31.31 -7.32
C LEU A 376 27.83 30.43 -7.85
N ALA A 377 27.97 30.28 -9.17
CA ALA A 377 29.05 29.49 -9.76
C ALA A 377 30.42 30.16 -9.56
N GLY A 378 31.44 29.40 -9.25
CA GLY A 378 32.77 29.92 -8.95
C GLY A 378 33.73 28.86 -8.43
N ARG A 379 34.96 29.29 -8.15
CA ARG A 379 35.99 28.45 -7.54
C ARG A 379 36.07 28.75 -6.04
N PHE A 380 36.10 27.70 -5.23
CA PHE A 380 36.09 27.76 -3.77
C PHE A 380 37.17 26.82 -3.23
N GLY A 381 38.42 27.29 -3.21
CA GLY A 381 39.59 26.46 -2.89
C GLY A 381 39.72 25.25 -3.84
N PRO A 382 39.70 23.99 -3.34
CA PRO A 382 39.78 22.79 -4.17
C PRO A 382 38.44 22.40 -4.83
N HIS A 383 37.39 23.16 -4.56
CA HIS A 383 36.04 22.94 -5.10
C HIS A 383 35.75 23.90 -6.24
N GLU A 384 34.99 23.42 -7.22
CA GLU A 384 34.47 24.22 -8.31
C GLU A 384 32.95 23.99 -8.38
N VAL A 385 32.20 25.08 -8.41
CA VAL A 385 30.77 25.07 -8.69
C VAL A 385 30.57 25.63 -10.09
N SER A 386 30.08 24.81 -11.00
CA SER A 386 29.83 25.19 -12.39
C SER A 386 28.33 25.28 -12.67
N TRP A 387 27.95 26.15 -13.60
CA TRP A 387 26.58 26.26 -14.09
C TRP A 387 26.47 25.57 -15.45
N LYS A 388 25.60 24.55 -15.55
CA LYS A 388 25.38 23.79 -16.78
C LYS A 388 23.96 23.22 -16.80
N ASP A 389 23.30 23.31 -17.95
CA ASP A 389 21.98 22.72 -18.21
C ASP A 389 20.91 23.15 -17.19
N GLY A 390 20.91 24.42 -16.78
CA GLY A 390 19.93 24.96 -15.84
C GLY A 390 20.17 24.55 -14.37
N ALA A 391 21.32 23.95 -14.04
CA ALA A 391 21.64 23.52 -12.70
C ALA A 391 23.08 23.87 -12.28
N LEU A 392 23.31 23.87 -10.97
CA LEU A 392 24.64 23.96 -10.39
C LEU A 392 25.23 22.56 -10.22
N TRP A 393 26.53 22.45 -10.46
CA TRP A 393 27.29 21.21 -10.38
C TRP A 393 28.56 21.43 -9.55
N LEU A 394 28.69 20.68 -8.46
CA LEU A 394 29.83 20.72 -7.56
C LEU A 394 30.87 19.68 -8.00
N ARG A 395 32.13 20.11 -8.15
CA ARG A 395 33.28 19.25 -8.44
C ARG A 395 34.35 19.44 -7.38
N ARG A 396 34.92 18.33 -6.91
CA ARG A 396 36.08 18.32 -6.00
C ARG A 396 37.29 17.69 -6.68
N GLY A 397 38.30 18.51 -6.98
CA GLY A 397 39.49 18.05 -7.70
C GLY A 397 39.15 17.40 -9.05
N SER A 398 39.64 16.17 -9.27
CA SER A 398 39.44 15.40 -10.49
C SER A 398 38.18 14.53 -10.51
N ARG A 399 37.35 14.56 -9.46
CA ARG A 399 36.12 13.75 -9.40
C ARG A 399 35.09 14.21 -10.41
N ALA A 400 34.17 13.32 -10.78
CA ALA A 400 33.01 13.68 -11.58
C ALA A 400 32.16 14.75 -10.85
N PRO A 401 31.64 15.76 -11.57
CA PRO A 401 30.76 16.75 -10.98
C PRO A 401 29.44 16.13 -10.55
N VAL A 402 28.92 16.57 -9.40
CA VAL A 402 27.63 16.13 -8.84
C VAL A 402 26.65 17.28 -8.83
N ARG A 403 25.40 16.99 -9.19
CA ARG A 403 24.36 18.01 -9.31
C ARG A 403 23.96 18.52 -7.92
N LEU A 404 23.75 19.83 -7.82
CA LEU A 404 23.18 20.48 -6.66
C LEU A 404 21.70 20.77 -6.91
N ARG A 405 20.84 20.40 -5.95
CA ARG A 405 19.40 20.71 -6.02
C ARG A 405 19.02 21.67 -4.90
N PRO A 406 18.33 22.79 -5.20
CA PRO A 406 17.95 23.76 -4.18
C PRO A 406 17.09 23.10 -3.09
N LEU A 407 17.47 23.33 -1.83
CA LEU A 407 16.69 22.98 -0.64
C LEU A 407 16.01 24.21 -0.04
N THR A 408 16.62 25.38 -0.16
CA THR A 408 16.07 26.66 0.31
C THR A 408 16.41 27.81 -0.65
N ALA A 409 15.66 28.90 -0.57
CA ALA A 409 15.87 30.07 -1.43
C ALA A 409 17.19 30.82 -1.10
N GLU A 410 17.69 30.65 0.12
CA GLU A 410 18.90 31.26 0.67
C GLU A 410 20.19 30.56 0.22
N GLY A 411 20.10 29.64 -0.73
CA GLY A 411 21.26 29.00 -1.34
C GLY A 411 21.75 27.76 -0.59
N LEU A 412 20.90 27.06 0.15
CA LEU A 412 21.18 25.71 0.62
C LEU A 412 20.80 24.68 -0.45
N PHE A 413 21.67 23.71 -0.70
CA PHE A 413 21.50 22.69 -1.73
C PHE A 413 21.78 21.29 -1.18
N SER A 414 21.02 20.30 -1.67
CA SER A 414 21.38 18.89 -1.54
C SER A 414 22.42 18.54 -2.60
N VAL A 415 23.29 17.59 -2.26
CA VAL A 415 24.30 17.06 -3.17
C VAL A 415 23.82 15.71 -3.69
N GLU A 416 23.58 15.61 -5.00
CA GLU A 416 23.02 14.38 -5.59
C GLU A 416 23.92 13.16 -5.31
N GLY A 417 23.32 12.11 -4.76
CA GLY A 417 24.02 10.89 -4.33
C GLY A 417 24.59 10.93 -2.90
N TYR A 418 24.42 12.03 -2.16
CA TYR A 418 24.91 12.16 -0.78
C TYR A 418 23.82 12.71 0.16
N GLU A 419 23.21 11.84 0.96
CA GLU A 419 22.16 12.25 1.92
C GLU A 419 22.70 13.01 3.13
N VAL A 420 23.96 12.74 3.49
CA VAL A 420 24.67 13.30 4.65
C VAL A 420 25.38 14.61 4.35
N LEU A 421 25.39 15.07 3.09
CA LEU A 421 26.15 16.26 2.67
C LEU A 421 25.23 17.31 2.04
N ARG A 422 25.36 18.55 2.49
CA ARG A 422 24.74 19.73 1.88
C ARG A 422 25.80 20.76 1.51
N ALA A 423 25.48 21.56 0.51
CA ALA A 423 26.28 22.70 0.12
C ALA A 423 25.46 23.98 0.33
N ARG A 424 25.98 24.95 1.07
CA ARG A 424 25.43 26.30 1.11
C ARG A 424 26.34 27.24 0.32
N LEU A 425 25.74 27.97 -0.62
CA LEU A 425 26.42 28.94 -1.47
C LEU A 425 25.91 30.34 -1.16
N THR A 426 26.76 31.18 -0.57
CA THR A 426 26.41 32.55 -0.16
C THR A 426 26.79 33.59 -1.22
N GLY A 427 27.36 33.15 -2.34
CA GLY A 427 28.00 34.00 -3.35
C GLY A 427 29.41 34.48 -2.95
N LYS A 428 29.76 34.44 -1.66
CA LYS A 428 31.09 34.75 -1.12
C LYS A 428 31.88 33.51 -0.67
N ALA A 429 31.17 32.45 -0.29
CA ALA A 429 31.76 31.20 0.16
C ALA A 429 30.91 29.99 -0.25
N LEU A 430 31.56 28.83 -0.28
CA LEU A 430 30.94 27.51 -0.26
C LEU A 430 31.12 26.95 1.16
N GLU A 431 30.01 26.60 1.79
CA GLU A 431 29.97 25.90 3.07
C GLU A 431 29.51 24.46 2.81
N LEU A 432 30.31 23.48 3.22
CA LEU A 432 29.93 22.07 3.19
C LEU A 432 29.45 21.65 4.58
N LEU A 433 28.19 21.26 4.69
CA LEU A 433 27.56 20.84 5.94
C LEU A 433 27.39 19.33 5.94
N TRP A 434 27.71 18.68 7.06
CA TRP A 434 27.50 17.24 7.23
C TRP A 434 26.39 16.98 8.24
N SER A 435 25.68 15.86 8.10
CA SER A 435 24.56 15.51 8.99
C SER A 435 24.99 15.14 10.41
N ASP A 436 26.29 14.88 10.62
CA ASP A 436 26.91 14.52 11.89
C ASP A 436 27.86 15.60 12.43
N ASP A 437 28.09 16.67 11.69
CA ASP A 437 28.97 17.79 12.07
C ASP A 437 28.20 19.12 12.02
N PRO A 438 27.96 19.78 13.17
CA PRO A 438 27.29 21.07 13.19
C PRO A 438 28.13 22.21 12.62
N GLU A 439 29.46 22.06 12.49
CA GLU A 439 30.35 23.09 11.97
C GLU A 439 30.60 22.89 10.46
N PRO A 440 30.23 23.87 9.61
CA PRO A 440 30.47 23.75 8.19
C PRO A 440 31.95 23.91 7.83
N ALA A 441 32.43 23.10 6.89
CA ALA A 441 33.72 23.37 6.24
C ALA A 441 33.55 24.54 5.24
N VAL A 442 34.22 25.66 5.50
CA VAL A 442 34.05 26.91 4.74
C VAL A 442 35.20 27.13 3.75
N PHE A 443 34.84 27.42 2.50
CA PHE A 443 35.78 27.72 1.42
C PHE A 443 35.43 29.08 0.79
N ALA A 444 36.31 30.07 0.92
CA ALA A 444 36.13 31.38 0.32
C ALA A 444 36.16 31.31 -1.22
N ARG A 445 35.38 32.18 -1.87
CA ARG A 445 35.41 32.34 -3.33
C ARG A 445 36.74 32.96 -3.75
N GLY A 446 37.39 32.34 -4.73
CA GLY A 446 38.62 32.82 -5.34
C GLY A 446 38.40 33.66 -6.59
#